data_AF-A0A7V4EJ17-F1
#
_entry.id   AF-A0A7V4EJ17-F1
#
_cell.length_a   1.000
_cell.length_b   1.000
_cell.length_c   1.000
_cell.angle_alpha   90.00
_cell.angle_beta   90.00
_cell.angle_gamma   90.00
#
_symmetry.space_group_name_H-M   'P 1'
#
loop_
_entity.id
_entity.type
_entity.pdbx_description
1 polymer ?
#
loop_
_entity_poly.entity_id
_entity_poly.type
_entity_poly.pdbx_seq_one_letter_code
_entity_poly.pdbx_strand_id
1 'polypeptide(L)'
;MKMTRIPRVSATFMRMVLLSYPVLILPSGNPLYRPRPLWQELLQGKEKSERAVGCDKAPPWRIGVAFLDEVAEQPAVLRELIEFYGRREGRSLLTNARTVAGVSPRSYLFTGMGTSEHAPHAVADRLADAASVPVVIRDAGELLHYGLRTVNFHDTVFAVSQSGESIETRKVVESLKGHPRLIAITNNPESTMARLARANLPLLAGTEASISTKTYSNTLALLALLPEALTGREITATLGALEGVAGQMEEWVETRATEARAAAEFLQGGNAITFVARGPSMAAARQAALTFQEGVHLHTCALTGGAFRHGPMEMIGPDSCAVFFADSYPAGDLVRRMAAETASLGARVVLFSAKPAESAKTMTVLLIPCPEPVIFPLACSVAQELMLEQMARDRGLVAGEFRRSGKITITE
;
A
#
# COMPACT_ATOMS: atom_id res chain seq x y z
N MET A 1 16.06 -60.36 15.71
CA MET A 1 15.69 -60.94 17.03
C MET A 1 16.91 -60.97 17.94
N LYS A 2 17.06 -59.96 18.80
CA LYS A 2 17.56 -60.03 20.20
C LYS A 2 17.66 -58.59 20.72
N MET A 3 16.64 -58.21 21.48
CA MET A 3 16.60 -57.03 22.32
C MET A 3 17.60 -57.19 23.47
N THR A 4 18.34 -56.13 23.80
CA THR A 4 19.03 -55.98 25.09
C THR A 4 18.67 -54.64 25.71
N ARG A 5 18.49 -54.69 27.04
CA ARG A 5 17.63 -53.85 27.87
C ARG A 5 18.29 -52.53 28.31
N ILE A 6 17.42 -51.56 28.53
CA ILE A 6 17.60 -50.26 29.21
C ILE A 6 18.03 -50.46 30.68
N PRO A 7 18.97 -49.67 31.23
CA PRO A 7 19.16 -49.56 32.66
C PRO A 7 18.28 -48.47 33.29
N ARG A 8 17.68 -48.82 34.43
CA ARG A 8 16.83 -48.01 35.30
C ARG A 8 17.62 -46.83 35.91
N VAL A 9 17.06 -45.63 35.86
CA VAL A 9 17.53 -44.48 36.67
C VAL A 9 16.76 -44.48 38.00
N SER A 10 17.55 -44.45 39.08
CA SER A 10 17.12 -44.48 40.47
C SER A 10 16.46 -43.16 40.90
N ALA A 11 15.39 -43.30 41.70
CA ALA A 11 14.68 -42.22 42.36
C ALA A 11 15.53 -41.65 43.52
N THR A 12 16.31 -40.61 43.26
CA THR A 12 16.85 -39.72 44.30
C THR A 12 17.26 -38.40 43.64
N PHE A 13 16.40 -37.38 43.69
CA PHE A 13 16.75 -35.95 43.86
C PHE A 13 15.45 -35.12 43.81
N MET A 14 14.64 -35.27 44.86
CA MET A 14 13.49 -34.42 45.15
C MET A 14 13.82 -33.67 46.45
N ARG A 15 14.49 -32.50 46.33
CA ARG A 15 14.55 -31.40 47.32
C ARG A 15 15.59 -30.35 46.88
N MET A 16 15.27 -29.09 47.18
CA MET A 16 16.04 -27.84 46.95
C MET A 16 15.91 -27.22 45.55
N VAL A 17 14.91 -26.35 45.34
CA VAL A 17 15.07 -24.88 45.37
C VAL A 17 13.70 -24.27 45.72
N LEU A 18 13.55 -23.89 46.99
CA LEU A 18 12.53 -22.95 47.49
C LEU A 18 13.32 -21.86 48.23
N LEU A 19 12.87 -20.60 48.14
CA LEU A 19 13.51 -19.30 48.50
C LEU A 19 14.05 -18.61 47.23
N SER A 20 13.57 -17.47 46.71
CA SER A 20 12.67 -16.43 47.23
C SER A 20 12.19 -15.58 46.03
N TYR A 21 10.88 -15.44 45.81
CA TYR A 21 10.31 -14.37 44.97
C TYR A 21 9.08 -13.81 45.70
N PRO A 22 8.99 -12.49 45.94
CA PRO A 22 7.80 -11.91 46.55
C PRO A 22 6.65 -11.95 45.54
N VAL A 23 5.65 -12.77 45.83
CA VAL A 23 4.33 -12.72 45.21
C VAL A 23 3.62 -11.50 45.78
N LEU A 24 3.51 -10.43 44.98
CA LEU A 24 2.63 -9.31 45.30
C LEU A 24 1.20 -9.70 44.90
N ILE A 25 0.42 -10.12 45.89
CA ILE A 25 -1.04 -10.28 45.77
C ILE A 25 -1.64 -8.88 45.84
N LEU A 26 -2.18 -8.37 44.73
CA LEU A 26 -3.01 -7.16 44.75
C LEU A 26 -4.50 -7.54 44.92
N PRO A 27 -5.23 -6.87 45.82
CA PRO A 27 -6.63 -7.13 46.06
C PRO A 27 -7.53 -6.56 44.94
N SER A 28 -8.68 -7.19 44.79
CA SER A 28 -9.81 -6.90 43.92
C SER A 28 -10.27 -5.42 43.86
N GLY A 29 -10.59 -4.94 42.65
CA GLY A 29 -11.72 -4.03 42.41
C GLY A 29 -11.43 -2.57 42.05
N ASN A 30 -11.16 -2.27 40.76
CA ASN A 30 -11.91 -1.32 39.90
C ASN A 30 -11.13 -1.06 38.58
N PRO A 31 -11.79 -0.91 37.40
CA PRO A 31 -11.11 -0.64 36.15
C PRO A 31 -11.02 0.87 35.91
N LEU A 32 -9.83 1.46 35.97
CA LEU A 32 -9.63 2.86 35.59
C LEU A 32 -8.38 3.04 34.73
N TYR A 33 -8.51 2.67 33.45
CA TYR A 33 -7.93 3.45 32.37
C TYR A 33 -8.71 3.19 31.07
N ARG A 34 -9.71 4.05 30.79
CA ARG A 34 -10.26 4.21 29.44
C ARG A 34 -9.59 5.46 28.86
N PRO A 35 -8.82 5.38 27.76
CA PRO A 35 -8.41 6.61 27.08
C PRO A 35 -9.69 7.32 26.61
N ARG A 36 -9.86 8.58 27.03
CA ARG A 36 -10.90 9.45 26.44
C ARG A 36 -10.57 9.64 24.96
N PRO A 37 -11.55 9.55 24.04
CA PRO A 37 -11.33 9.93 22.66
C PRO A 37 -11.18 11.46 22.60
N LEU A 38 -9.93 11.94 22.47
CA LEU A 38 -9.61 13.35 22.26
C LEU A 38 -10.15 13.90 20.92
N TRP A 39 -10.63 13.00 20.04
CA TRP A 39 -11.16 13.30 18.71
C TRP A 39 -12.41 14.19 18.71
N GLN A 40 -13.20 14.20 19.79
CA GLN A 40 -14.39 15.06 19.88
C GLN A 40 -14.04 16.57 19.87
N GLU A 41 -12.84 16.96 20.31
CA GLU A 41 -12.44 18.37 20.34
C GLU A 41 -11.93 18.88 18.97
N LEU A 42 -11.43 18.00 18.10
CA LEU A 42 -10.97 18.36 16.75
C LEU A 42 -12.13 18.62 15.77
N LEU A 43 -13.29 17.99 15.99
CA LEU A 43 -14.49 18.21 15.16
C LEU A 43 -15.34 19.41 15.63
N GLN A 44 -15.31 19.74 16.93
CA GLN A 44 -16.09 20.86 17.49
C GLN A 44 -15.60 22.25 17.07
N GLY A 45 -14.43 22.35 16.42
CA GLY A 45 -13.89 23.61 15.89
C GLY A 45 -14.48 24.09 14.56
N LYS A 46 -15.38 23.32 13.90
CA LYS A 46 -15.93 23.64 12.57
C LYS A 46 -17.46 23.69 12.47
N GLU A 47 -18.20 23.73 13.58
CA GLU A 47 -19.64 23.98 13.54
C GLU A 47 -19.97 25.44 13.84
N LYS A 48 -20.15 26.26 12.79
CA LYS A 48 -21.02 27.44 12.81
C LYS A 48 -21.25 27.99 11.39
N SER A 49 -22.21 27.42 10.66
CA SER A 49 -23.23 28.18 9.90
C SER A 49 -24.20 27.26 9.15
N GLU A 50 -25.06 26.53 9.86
CA GLU A 50 -26.31 26.06 9.26
C GLU A 50 -27.37 27.15 9.36
N ARG A 51 -27.85 27.64 8.22
CA ARG A 51 -29.20 28.19 8.07
C ARG A 51 -29.93 27.36 7.04
N ALA A 52 -31.01 26.76 7.50
CA ALA A 52 -31.92 25.90 6.77
C ALA A 52 -32.64 26.61 5.62
N VAL A 53 -32.69 25.97 4.45
CA VAL A 53 -33.74 26.16 3.43
C VAL A 53 -33.99 24.84 2.70
N GLY A 54 -35.24 24.38 2.68
CA GLY A 54 -35.87 23.72 1.52
C GLY A 54 -35.61 22.23 1.31
N CYS A 55 -36.66 21.43 1.50
CA CYS A 55 -36.77 20.09 0.93
C CYS A 55 -36.84 20.21 -0.60
N ASP A 56 -35.70 20.02 -1.29
CA ASP A 56 -35.65 19.76 -2.73
C ASP A 56 -34.36 18.99 -3.08
N LYS A 57 -34.54 17.73 -3.52
CA LYS A 57 -33.61 16.86 -4.27
C LYS A 57 -32.20 16.65 -3.69
N ALA A 58 -31.91 15.40 -3.29
CA ALA A 58 -30.54 14.94 -3.06
C ALA A 58 -29.63 15.27 -4.29
N PRO A 59 -28.42 15.81 -4.10
CA PRO A 59 -27.55 16.13 -5.21
C PRO A 59 -27.02 14.84 -5.85
N PRO A 60 -27.23 14.61 -7.15
CA PRO A 60 -26.67 13.47 -7.84
C PRO A 60 -25.16 13.72 -7.97
N TRP A 61 -24.36 12.82 -7.39
CA TRP A 61 -22.96 12.55 -7.70
C TRP A 61 -22.60 13.05 -9.12
N ARG A 62 -21.69 14.04 -9.18
CA ARG A 62 -21.15 14.60 -10.43
C ARG A 62 -20.41 13.50 -11.19
N ILE A 63 -21.11 12.89 -12.14
CA ILE A 63 -20.57 11.93 -13.11
C ILE A 63 -19.56 12.68 -13.99
N GLY A 64 -18.27 12.42 -13.82
CA GLY A 64 -17.23 12.87 -14.76
C GLY A 64 -16.04 13.67 -14.20
N VAL A 65 -16.05 14.15 -12.95
CA VAL A 65 -15.01 15.08 -12.44
C VAL A 65 -14.22 14.52 -11.23
N ALA A 66 -14.77 13.52 -10.52
CA ALA A 66 -14.21 13.06 -9.25
C ALA A 66 -12.79 12.47 -9.34
N PHE A 67 -12.42 11.76 -10.41
CA PHE A 67 -11.10 11.11 -10.49
C PHE A 67 -9.96 12.12 -10.59
N LEU A 68 -10.02 13.09 -11.52
CA LEU A 68 -8.96 14.09 -11.65
C LEU A 68 -8.91 15.04 -10.46
N ASP A 69 -10.07 15.37 -9.87
CA ASP A 69 -10.13 16.16 -8.63
C ASP A 69 -9.38 15.41 -7.51
N GLU A 70 -9.63 14.11 -7.34
CA GLU A 70 -8.93 13.28 -6.35
C GLU A 70 -7.43 13.13 -6.67
N VAL A 71 -7.05 12.99 -7.95
CA VAL A 71 -5.63 12.96 -8.36
C VAL A 71 -4.93 14.27 -8.00
N ALA A 72 -5.58 15.41 -8.24
CA ALA A 72 -5.06 16.74 -7.96
C ALA A 72 -4.95 17.05 -6.47
N GLU A 73 -5.75 16.40 -5.63
CA GLU A 73 -5.72 16.52 -4.17
C GLU A 73 -4.56 15.75 -3.51
N GLN A 74 -3.92 14.81 -4.21
CA GLN A 74 -2.86 13.95 -3.65
C GLN A 74 -1.69 14.69 -2.99
N PRO A 75 -1.11 15.76 -3.60
CA PRO A 75 -0.04 16.51 -2.95
C PRO A 75 -0.46 17.08 -1.59
N ALA A 76 -1.68 17.61 -1.50
CA ALA A 76 -2.19 18.23 -0.28
C ALA A 76 -2.43 17.19 0.82
N VAL A 77 -3.13 16.10 0.52
CA VAL A 77 -3.41 15.05 1.52
C VAL A 77 -2.14 14.26 1.92
N LEU A 78 -1.14 14.20 1.04
CA LEU A 78 0.18 13.65 1.39
C LEU A 78 0.89 14.55 2.41
N ARG A 79 0.85 15.88 2.23
CA ARG A 79 1.38 16.85 3.21
C ARG A 79 0.66 16.79 4.54
N GLU A 80 -0.66 16.58 4.55
CA GLU A 80 -1.43 16.35 5.79
C GLU A 80 -0.92 15.11 6.55
N LEU A 81 -0.66 14.01 5.84
CA LEU A 81 -0.07 12.80 6.42
C LEU A 81 1.34 13.06 6.97
N ILE A 82 2.21 13.72 6.19
CA ILE A 82 3.58 14.06 6.58
C ILE A 82 3.56 14.89 7.87
N GLU A 83 2.73 15.93 7.93
CA GLU A 83 2.58 16.78 9.09
C GLU A 83 2.09 15.99 10.32
N PHE A 84 1.07 15.17 10.16
CA PHE A 84 0.51 14.37 11.24
C PHE A 84 1.54 13.42 11.86
N TYR A 85 2.27 12.66 11.03
CA TYR A 85 3.32 11.74 11.51
C TYR A 85 4.62 12.45 11.92
N GLY A 86 4.82 13.70 11.50
CA GLY A 86 5.88 14.57 12.02
C GLY A 86 5.62 15.06 13.45
N ARG A 87 4.34 15.23 13.82
CA ARG A 87 3.91 15.70 15.15
C ARG A 87 3.89 14.59 16.20
N ARG A 88 3.81 14.99 17.48
CA ARG A 88 3.78 14.07 18.64
C ARG A 88 2.68 13.01 18.53
N GLU A 89 1.51 13.40 18.02
CA GLU A 89 0.35 12.53 17.89
C GLU A 89 0.61 11.35 16.94
N GLY A 90 0.96 11.60 15.68
CA GLY A 90 1.28 10.52 14.74
C GLY A 90 2.50 9.70 15.14
N ARG A 91 3.55 10.33 15.70
CA ARG A 91 4.71 9.61 16.28
C ARG A 91 4.29 8.65 17.40
N SER A 92 3.30 9.02 18.22
CA SER A 92 2.80 8.15 19.28
C SER A 92 2.08 6.91 18.72
N LEU A 93 1.35 7.04 17.60
CA LEU A 93 0.72 5.91 16.92
C LEU A 93 1.76 4.96 16.32
N LEU A 94 2.82 5.48 15.71
CA LEU A 94 3.94 4.66 15.23
C LEU A 94 4.66 3.93 16.37
N THR A 95 4.84 4.61 17.51
CA THR A 95 5.42 4.00 18.74
C THR A 95 4.51 2.89 19.29
N ASN A 96 3.19 3.10 19.27
CA ASN A 96 2.22 2.08 19.65
C ASN A 96 2.25 0.89 18.67
N ALA A 97 2.31 1.14 17.36
CA ALA A 97 2.45 0.10 16.35
C ALA A 97 3.71 -0.74 16.54
N ARG A 98 4.86 -0.12 16.85
CA ARG A 98 6.09 -0.83 17.25
C ARG A 98 5.89 -1.68 18.51
N THR A 99 5.22 -1.13 19.53
CA THR A 99 4.92 -1.85 20.77
C THR A 99 4.06 -3.08 20.51
N VAL A 100 3.00 -2.92 19.69
CA VAL A 100 2.10 -4.01 19.28
C VAL A 100 2.81 -5.05 18.42
N ALA A 101 3.66 -4.61 17.48
CA ALA A 101 4.49 -5.51 16.68
C ALA A 101 5.43 -6.36 17.55
N GLY A 102 5.81 -5.83 18.71
CA GLY A 102 6.69 -6.48 19.67
C GLY A 102 8.14 -6.54 19.21
N VAL A 103 9.00 -7.08 20.08
CA VAL A 103 10.41 -7.31 19.76
C VAL A 103 10.51 -8.60 18.95
N SER A 104 11.22 -8.53 17.81
CA SER A 104 11.54 -9.67 16.94
C SER A 104 10.33 -10.55 16.60
N PRO A 105 9.31 -10.04 15.90
CA PRO A 105 8.23 -10.87 15.41
C PRO A 105 8.74 -11.96 14.47
N ARG A 106 7.98 -13.06 14.40
CA ARG A 106 8.32 -14.19 13.53
C ARG A 106 8.25 -13.78 12.06
N SER A 107 7.26 -12.97 11.70
CA SER A 107 7.12 -12.34 10.39
C SER A 107 6.26 -11.09 10.48
N TYR A 108 6.39 -10.20 9.50
CA TYR A 108 5.38 -9.18 9.20
C TYR A 108 4.48 -9.69 8.06
N LEU A 109 3.21 -9.94 8.36
CA LEU A 109 2.22 -10.39 7.38
C LEU A 109 1.32 -9.22 7.00
N PHE A 110 1.41 -8.75 5.75
CA PHE A 110 0.48 -7.79 5.18
C PHE A 110 -0.67 -8.50 4.47
N THR A 111 -1.88 -8.00 4.65
CA THR A 111 -3.07 -8.51 3.96
C THR A 111 -4.07 -7.39 3.65
N GLY A 112 -4.72 -7.52 2.52
CA GLY A 112 -5.69 -6.58 1.96
C GLY A 112 -6.25 -7.12 0.65
N MET A 113 -7.00 -6.29 -0.07
CA MET A 113 -7.51 -6.62 -1.41
C MET A 113 -7.05 -5.57 -2.42
N GLY A 114 -6.74 -6.00 -3.65
CA GLY A 114 -6.36 -5.14 -4.76
C GLY A 114 -5.25 -4.15 -4.38
N THR A 115 -5.49 -2.85 -4.57
CA THR A 115 -4.59 -1.75 -4.18
C THR A 115 -3.97 -1.92 -2.78
N SER A 116 -4.75 -2.37 -1.79
CA SER A 116 -4.29 -2.52 -0.41
C SER A 116 -3.33 -3.71 -0.22
N GLU A 117 -3.43 -4.74 -1.06
CA GLU A 117 -2.49 -5.86 -1.11
C GLU A 117 -1.24 -5.51 -1.92
N HIS A 118 -1.38 -4.69 -2.97
CA HIS A 118 -0.29 -4.29 -3.84
C HIS A 118 0.69 -3.31 -3.16
N ALA A 119 0.20 -2.36 -2.35
CA ALA A 119 1.01 -1.31 -1.76
C ALA A 119 2.19 -1.81 -0.88
N PRO A 120 2.02 -2.84 -0.01
CA PRO A 120 3.11 -3.44 0.76
C PRO A 120 4.34 -3.90 -0.03
N HIS A 121 4.21 -4.21 -1.33
CA HIS A 121 5.36 -4.55 -2.18
C HIS A 121 6.40 -3.42 -2.26
N ALA A 122 6.00 -2.16 -2.06
CA ALA A 122 6.92 -1.03 -2.06
C ALA A 122 7.94 -1.09 -0.91
N VAL A 123 7.55 -1.65 0.24
CA VAL A 123 8.37 -1.62 1.46
C VAL A 123 8.89 -2.99 1.90
N ALA A 124 8.33 -4.09 1.36
CA ALA A 124 8.58 -5.44 1.87
C ALA A 124 10.07 -5.77 2.08
N ASP A 125 10.89 -5.61 1.05
CA ASP A 125 12.32 -5.93 1.13
C ASP A 125 13.06 -5.01 2.11
N ARG A 126 12.76 -3.70 2.07
CA ARG A 126 13.36 -2.72 2.99
C ARG A 126 13.01 -2.98 4.45
N LEU A 127 11.74 -3.32 4.73
CA LEU A 127 11.29 -3.65 6.08
C LEU A 127 11.92 -4.97 6.55
N ALA A 128 11.99 -5.96 5.67
CA ALA A 128 12.63 -7.23 5.98
C ALA A 128 14.11 -7.04 6.36
N ASP A 129 14.86 -6.28 5.56
CA ASP A 129 16.26 -5.96 5.80
C ASP A 129 16.43 -5.14 7.09
N ALA A 130 15.61 -4.10 7.27
CA ALA A 130 15.70 -3.20 8.42
C ALA A 130 15.47 -3.93 9.74
N ALA A 131 14.49 -4.83 9.78
CA ALA A 131 14.11 -5.55 11.00
C ALA A 131 14.77 -6.92 11.14
N SER A 132 15.41 -7.44 10.08
CA SER A 132 15.85 -8.84 9.99
C SER A 132 14.70 -9.82 10.26
N VAL A 133 13.51 -9.51 9.73
CA VAL A 133 12.27 -10.28 9.93
C VAL A 133 11.62 -10.54 8.57
N PRO A 134 11.22 -11.78 8.24
CA PRO A 134 10.51 -12.08 7.00
C PRO A 134 9.24 -11.22 6.82
N VAL A 135 9.06 -10.66 5.63
CA VAL A 135 7.81 -10.00 5.23
C VAL A 135 7.03 -10.92 4.29
N VAL A 136 5.76 -11.10 4.57
CA VAL A 136 4.83 -11.91 3.78
C VAL A 136 3.67 -11.02 3.36
N ILE A 137 3.29 -11.06 2.09
CA ILE A 137 2.12 -10.36 1.56
C ILE A 137 1.14 -11.42 1.05
N ARG A 138 -0.13 -11.33 1.46
CA ARG A 138 -1.18 -12.26 1.04
C ARG A 138 -2.48 -11.50 0.79
N ASP A 139 -3.07 -11.75 -0.36
CA ASP A 139 -4.48 -11.43 -0.63
C ASP A 139 -5.38 -11.91 0.52
N ALA A 140 -6.31 -11.07 0.94
CA ALA A 140 -7.14 -11.34 2.11
C ALA A 140 -8.10 -12.52 1.87
N GLY A 141 -8.62 -12.71 0.66
CA GLY A 141 -9.44 -13.87 0.32
C GLY A 141 -8.64 -15.17 0.39
N GLU A 142 -7.43 -15.17 -0.19
CA GLU A 142 -6.53 -16.33 -0.13
C GLU A 142 -6.05 -16.64 1.29
N LEU A 143 -5.79 -15.60 2.09
CA LEU A 143 -5.47 -15.76 3.50
C LEU A 143 -6.67 -16.33 4.27
N LEU A 144 -7.87 -15.79 4.08
CA LEU A 144 -9.11 -16.21 4.73
C LEU A 144 -9.39 -17.70 4.52
N HIS A 145 -9.32 -18.17 3.27
CA HIS A 145 -9.72 -19.54 2.93
C HIS A 145 -8.60 -20.57 3.11
N TYR A 146 -7.34 -20.19 2.87
CA TYR A 146 -6.25 -21.17 2.79
C TYR A 146 -5.09 -20.87 3.75
N GLY A 147 -4.91 -19.62 4.18
CA GLY A 147 -3.74 -19.19 4.94
C GLY A 147 -3.94 -19.04 6.45
N LEU A 148 -5.16 -18.80 6.96
CA LEU A 148 -5.40 -18.39 8.35
C LEU A 148 -4.80 -19.35 9.39
N ARG A 149 -4.83 -20.66 9.13
CA ARG A 149 -4.27 -21.67 10.04
C ARG A 149 -2.75 -21.57 10.23
N THR A 150 -2.06 -20.85 9.35
CA THR A 150 -0.61 -20.65 9.41
C THR A 150 -0.19 -19.39 10.18
N VAL A 151 -1.15 -18.51 10.48
CA VAL A 151 -0.92 -17.28 11.25
C VAL A 151 -0.69 -17.63 12.71
N ASN A 152 0.52 -17.34 13.19
CA ASN A 152 0.98 -17.56 14.55
C ASN A 152 0.86 -16.27 15.38
N PHE A 153 0.68 -16.40 16.69
CA PHE A 153 0.58 -15.26 17.61
C PHE A 153 1.84 -14.38 17.69
N HIS A 154 2.99 -14.87 17.23
CA HIS A 154 4.24 -14.12 17.08
C HIS A 154 4.37 -13.42 15.73
N ASP A 155 3.52 -13.72 14.76
CA ASP A 155 3.47 -12.96 13.51
C ASP A 155 2.84 -11.61 13.81
N THR A 156 3.31 -10.53 13.18
CA THR A 156 2.67 -9.23 13.25
C THR A 156 1.85 -9.05 11.99
N VAL A 157 0.54 -8.88 12.13
CA VAL A 157 -0.39 -8.81 11.01
C VAL A 157 -0.77 -7.36 10.76
N PHE A 158 -0.50 -6.86 9.56
CA PHE A 158 -0.96 -5.58 9.05
C PHE A 158 -2.15 -5.81 8.12
N ALA A 159 -3.35 -5.45 8.58
CA ALA A 159 -4.53 -5.43 7.75
C ALA A 159 -4.65 -4.04 7.10
N VAL A 160 -4.61 -3.99 5.77
CA VAL A 160 -4.63 -2.76 4.98
C VAL A 160 -5.95 -2.69 4.22
N SER A 161 -6.70 -1.61 4.41
CA SER A 161 -7.94 -1.35 3.67
C SER A 161 -8.30 0.13 3.81
N GLN A 162 -8.56 0.78 2.66
CA GLN A 162 -9.06 2.15 2.63
C GLN A 162 -10.28 2.33 3.53
N SER A 163 -11.32 1.52 3.34
CA SER A 163 -12.59 1.63 4.07
C SER A 163 -12.56 0.96 5.45
N GLY A 164 -11.69 -0.04 5.62
CA GLY A 164 -11.69 -0.92 6.79
C GLY A 164 -12.91 -1.84 6.88
N GLU A 165 -13.72 -1.92 5.81
CA GLU A 165 -14.98 -2.69 5.74
C GLU A 165 -15.03 -3.64 4.53
N SER A 166 -13.97 -3.72 3.70
CA SER A 166 -13.87 -4.72 2.62
C SER A 166 -14.11 -6.13 3.16
N ILE A 167 -15.03 -6.87 2.57
CA ILE A 167 -15.60 -8.08 3.19
C ILE A 167 -14.54 -9.14 3.52
N GLU A 168 -13.62 -9.44 2.61
CA GLU A 168 -12.56 -10.45 2.83
C GLU A 168 -11.59 -9.99 3.92
N THR A 169 -11.08 -8.75 3.83
CA THR A 169 -10.18 -8.17 4.83
C THR A 169 -10.84 -8.10 6.21
N ARG A 170 -12.11 -7.72 6.26
CA ARG A 170 -12.90 -7.66 7.50
C ARG A 170 -13.05 -9.06 8.10
N LYS A 171 -13.39 -10.07 7.31
CA LYS A 171 -13.51 -11.46 7.78
C LYS A 171 -12.18 -12.03 8.27
N VAL A 172 -11.05 -11.69 7.64
CA VAL A 172 -9.70 -12.04 8.15
C VAL A 172 -9.51 -11.43 9.53
N VAL A 173 -9.80 -10.14 9.70
CA VAL A 173 -9.64 -9.42 10.96
C VAL A 173 -10.58 -9.93 12.05
N GLU A 174 -11.84 -10.26 11.71
CA GLU A 174 -12.80 -10.91 12.61
C GLU A 174 -12.30 -12.29 13.06
N SER A 175 -11.71 -13.08 12.15
CA SER A 175 -11.12 -14.38 12.45
C SER A 175 -9.88 -14.27 13.34
N LEU A 176 -9.15 -13.16 13.24
CA LEU A 176 -7.99 -12.83 14.06
C LEU A 176 -8.36 -11.98 15.30
N LYS A 177 -9.65 -11.91 15.66
CA LYS A 177 -10.08 -11.17 16.85
C LYS A 177 -9.35 -11.67 18.09
N GLY A 178 -8.73 -10.73 18.81
CA GLY A 178 -7.95 -11.02 20.01
C GLY A 178 -6.47 -11.26 19.76
N HIS A 179 -6.04 -11.41 18.49
CA HIS A 179 -4.64 -11.54 18.12
C HIS A 179 -3.81 -10.37 18.68
N PRO A 180 -2.67 -10.63 19.35
CA PRO A 180 -1.96 -9.61 20.11
C PRO A 180 -1.18 -8.62 19.25
N ARG A 181 -0.87 -8.98 18.00
CA ARG A 181 -0.03 -8.19 17.08
C ARG A 181 -0.76 -7.80 15.79
N LEU A 182 -2.07 -7.53 15.90
CA LEU A 182 -2.90 -7.09 14.78
C LEU A 182 -2.89 -5.55 14.70
N ILE A 183 -2.46 -5.02 13.56
CA ILE A 183 -2.37 -3.58 13.29
C ILE A 183 -3.23 -3.28 12.07
N ALA A 184 -4.10 -2.27 12.18
CA ALA A 184 -4.91 -1.77 11.07
C ALA A 184 -4.22 -0.57 10.41
N ILE A 185 -4.24 -0.52 9.08
CA ILE A 185 -3.91 0.65 8.28
C ILE A 185 -5.16 0.98 7.45
N THR A 186 -5.78 2.13 7.74
CA THR A 186 -7.06 2.49 7.11
C THR A 186 -7.31 3.99 7.06
N ASN A 187 -8.12 4.41 6.10
CA ASN A 187 -8.60 5.77 6.02
C ASN A 187 -9.82 6.03 6.92
N ASN A 188 -10.47 4.98 7.41
CA ASN A 188 -11.60 5.07 8.33
C ASN A 188 -11.23 4.53 9.73
N PRO A 189 -10.81 5.40 10.66
CA PRO A 189 -10.41 4.98 12.01
C PRO A 189 -11.57 4.43 12.86
N GLU A 190 -12.81 4.60 12.42
CA GLU A 190 -14.01 4.08 13.10
C GLU A 190 -14.45 2.72 12.56
N SER A 191 -13.78 2.20 11.52
CA SER A 191 -14.13 0.94 10.86
C SER A 191 -14.02 -0.28 11.78
N THR A 192 -14.70 -1.36 11.40
CA THR A 192 -14.63 -2.67 12.04
C THR A 192 -13.18 -3.15 12.17
N MET A 193 -12.39 -3.01 11.10
CA MET A 193 -10.97 -3.34 11.12
C MET A 193 -10.20 -2.55 12.18
N ALA A 194 -10.39 -1.22 12.24
CA ALA A 194 -9.71 -0.36 13.22
C ALA A 194 -10.10 -0.70 14.66
N ARG A 195 -11.39 -1.01 14.92
CA ARG A 195 -11.88 -1.36 16.26
C ARG A 195 -11.37 -2.70 16.78
N LEU A 196 -11.11 -3.67 15.89
CA LEU A 196 -10.66 -5.02 16.25
C LEU A 196 -9.13 -5.13 16.39
N ALA A 197 -8.38 -4.22 15.77
CA ALA A 197 -6.93 -4.17 15.85
C ALA A 197 -6.41 -3.65 17.20
N ARG A 198 -5.14 -3.94 17.51
CA ARG A 198 -4.43 -3.48 18.71
C ARG A 198 -3.76 -2.12 18.53
N ALA A 199 -3.45 -1.77 17.28
CA ALA A 199 -3.06 -0.43 16.87
C ALA A 199 -3.74 -0.09 15.55
N ASN A 200 -3.98 1.20 15.33
CA ASN A 200 -4.50 1.72 14.08
C ASN A 200 -3.59 2.86 13.59
N LEU A 201 -3.25 2.84 12.31
CA LEU A 201 -2.47 3.87 11.64
C LEU A 201 -3.36 4.52 10.56
N PRO A 202 -3.86 5.75 10.80
CA PRO A 202 -4.76 6.42 9.87
C PRO A 202 -4.03 6.89 8.62
N LEU A 203 -4.73 6.83 7.47
CA LEU A 203 -4.21 7.30 6.18
C LEU A 203 -4.44 8.78 5.90
N LEU A 204 -5.44 9.43 6.51
CA LEU A 204 -5.69 10.87 6.37
C LEU A 204 -5.82 11.35 4.91
N ALA A 205 -6.39 10.53 4.03
CA ALA A 205 -6.55 10.82 2.61
C ALA A 205 -7.86 11.56 2.27
N GLY A 206 -8.63 11.96 3.29
CA GLY A 206 -9.97 12.51 3.12
C GLY A 206 -10.96 11.51 2.51
N THR A 207 -12.14 11.96 2.10
CA THR A 207 -13.09 11.11 1.38
C THR A 207 -12.58 10.83 -0.02
N GLU A 208 -12.70 9.58 -0.46
CA GLU A 208 -12.37 9.16 -1.82
C GLU A 208 -13.58 8.40 -2.36
N ALA A 209 -14.04 8.74 -3.56
CA ALA A 209 -15.23 8.20 -4.21
C ALA A 209 -14.92 7.44 -5.51
N SER A 210 -13.75 7.66 -6.12
CA SER A 210 -13.33 7.00 -7.36
C SER A 210 -12.57 5.68 -7.12
N ILE A 211 -11.92 5.16 -8.18
CA ILE A 211 -10.81 4.19 -8.07
C ILE A 211 -9.75 4.74 -7.10
N SER A 212 -9.03 3.86 -6.40
CA SER A 212 -8.04 4.27 -5.41
C SER A 212 -6.91 5.13 -6.01
N THR A 213 -6.76 6.34 -5.47
CA THR A 213 -5.74 7.33 -5.83
C THR A 213 -5.05 7.84 -4.55
N LYS A 214 -5.64 8.84 -3.89
CA LYS A 214 -5.19 9.45 -2.63
C LYS A 214 -4.90 8.43 -1.54
N THR A 215 -5.78 7.45 -1.41
CA THR A 215 -5.65 6.43 -0.37
C THR A 215 -4.50 5.47 -0.64
N TYR A 216 -4.20 5.19 -1.92
CA TYR A 216 -3.00 4.46 -2.32
C TYR A 216 -1.73 5.25 -2.01
N SER A 217 -1.69 6.53 -2.42
CA SER A 217 -0.55 7.41 -2.18
C SER A 217 -0.24 7.57 -0.68
N ASN A 218 -1.25 7.81 0.14
CA ASN A 218 -1.04 7.89 1.59
C ASN A 218 -0.71 6.53 2.22
N THR A 219 -1.18 5.42 1.64
CA THR A 219 -0.75 4.07 2.08
C THR A 219 0.74 3.88 1.82
N LEU A 220 1.23 4.18 0.61
CA LEU A 220 2.65 4.09 0.29
C LEU A 220 3.51 4.99 1.19
N ALA A 221 3.07 6.22 1.44
CA ALA A 221 3.76 7.16 2.30
C ALA A 221 3.88 6.65 3.74
N LEU A 222 2.78 6.15 4.32
CA LEU A 222 2.79 5.56 5.66
C LEU A 222 3.66 4.28 5.70
N LEU A 223 3.55 3.42 4.69
CA LEU A 223 4.35 2.20 4.60
C LEU A 223 5.85 2.53 4.56
N ALA A 224 6.26 3.58 3.84
CA ALA A 224 7.64 4.04 3.80
C ALA A 224 8.20 4.45 5.18
N LEU A 225 7.35 4.83 6.14
CA LEU A 225 7.76 5.15 7.53
C LEU A 225 7.97 3.90 8.39
N LEU A 226 7.39 2.75 8.02
CA LEU A 226 7.39 1.55 8.88
C LEU A 226 8.78 0.95 9.15
N PRO A 227 9.73 0.87 8.19
CA PRO A 227 11.05 0.31 8.45
C PRO A 227 11.77 1.04 9.58
N GLU A 228 11.72 2.36 9.60
CA GLU A 228 12.31 3.19 10.65
C GLU A 228 11.45 3.13 11.93
N ALA A 229 10.13 3.30 11.83
CA ALA A 229 9.24 3.30 12.99
C ALA A 229 9.28 1.99 13.79
N LEU A 230 9.25 0.84 13.13
CA LEU A 230 9.24 -0.47 13.79
C LEU A 230 10.61 -0.86 14.35
N THR A 231 11.70 -0.34 13.77
CA THR A 231 13.08 -0.56 14.27
C THR A 231 13.51 0.49 15.30
N GLY A 232 12.69 1.52 15.54
CA GLY A 232 13.00 2.59 16.49
C GLY A 232 14.02 3.60 15.97
N ARG A 233 14.18 3.70 14.64
CA ARG A 233 14.98 4.75 14.00
C ARG A 233 14.12 5.97 13.73
N GLU A 234 14.77 7.13 13.58
CA GLU A 234 14.08 8.38 13.27
C GLU A 234 13.51 8.37 11.84
N ILE A 235 12.27 8.86 11.71
CA ILE A 235 11.55 8.93 10.43
C ILE A 235 11.78 10.26 9.68
N THR A 236 12.53 11.20 10.26
CA THR A 236 12.65 12.59 9.76
C THR A 236 13.20 12.66 8.33
N ALA A 237 14.16 11.80 7.99
CA ALA A 237 14.70 11.74 6.62
C ALA A 237 13.65 11.26 5.62
N THR A 238 12.89 10.22 5.97
CA THR A 238 11.79 9.70 5.15
C THR A 238 10.69 10.74 4.96
N LEU A 239 10.30 11.46 6.02
CA LEU A 239 9.33 12.56 5.92
C LEU A 239 9.81 13.67 4.97
N GLY A 240 11.10 14.03 5.02
CA GLY A 240 11.68 15.01 4.09
C GLY A 240 11.69 14.52 2.64
N ALA A 241 11.93 13.23 2.41
CA ALA A 241 11.84 12.64 1.07
C ALA A 241 10.40 12.61 0.54
N LEU A 242 9.41 12.34 1.40
CA LEU A 242 7.99 12.40 1.06
C LEU A 242 7.55 13.84 0.72
N GLU A 243 8.06 14.86 1.41
CA GLU A 243 7.79 16.26 1.08
C GLU A 243 8.31 16.61 -0.32
N GLY A 244 9.51 16.13 -0.66
CA GLY A 244 10.06 16.28 -2.02
C GLY A 244 9.20 15.60 -3.09
N VAL A 245 8.56 14.48 -2.77
CA VAL A 245 7.60 13.82 -3.67
C VAL A 245 6.28 14.57 -3.77
N ALA A 246 5.77 15.15 -2.67
CA ALA A 246 4.58 16.00 -2.73
C ALA A 246 4.78 17.18 -3.70
N GLY A 247 5.96 17.81 -3.70
CA GLY A 247 6.31 18.84 -4.67
C GLY A 247 6.36 18.34 -6.13
N GLN A 248 6.90 17.14 -6.37
CA GLN A 248 6.88 16.53 -7.71
C GLN A 248 5.47 16.16 -8.17
N MET A 249 4.61 15.68 -7.26
CA MET A 249 3.21 15.39 -7.57
C MET A 249 2.45 16.65 -7.98
N GLU A 250 2.67 17.76 -7.30
CA GLU A 250 2.11 19.07 -7.63
C GLU A 250 2.58 19.53 -9.01
N GLU A 251 3.88 19.40 -9.32
CA GLU A 251 4.43 19.68 -10.65
C GLU A 251 3.76 18.84 -11.75
N TRP A 252 3.49 17.55 -11.49
CA TRP A 252 2.78 16.67 -12.43
C TRP A 252 1.35 17.15 -12.73
N VAL A 253 0.62 17.58 -11.71
CA VAL A 253 -0.74 18.09 -11.86
C VAL A 253 -0.74 19.42 -12.62
N GLU A 254 0.15 20.33 -12.27
CA GLU A 254 0.11 21.72 -12.75
C GLU A 254 0.77 21.92 -14.11
N THR A 255 1.93 21.30 -14.35
CA THR A 255 2.78 21.67 -15.49
C THR A 255 3.18 20.50 -16.40
N ARG A 256 3.20 19.26 -15.89
CA ARG A 256 3.68 18.08 -16.66
C ARG A 256 2.60 17.13 -17.14
N ALA A 257 1.32 17.47 -16.95
CA ALA A 257 0.22 16.62 -17.40
C ALA A 257 0.26 16.29 -18.90
N THR A 258 0.81 17.18 -19.73
CA THR A 258 0.99 16.94 -21.17
C THR A 258 1.97 15.80 -21.48
N GLU A 259 2.99 15.58 -20.66
CA GLU A 259 3.93 14.46 -20.83
C GLU A 259 3.21 13.12 -20.59
N ALA A 260 2.39 13.03 -19.53
CA ALA A 260 1.61 11.84 -19.23
C ALA A 260 0.56 11.55 -20.32
N ARG A 261 -0.07 12.60 -20.87
CA ARG A 261 -1.00 12.46 -22.01
C ARG A 261 -0.31 11.95 -23.26
N ALA A 262 0.86 12.50 -23.59
CA ALA A 262 1.66 12.02 -24.72
C ALA A 262 2.08 10.55 -24.55
N ALA A 263 2.38 10.11 -23.31
CA ALA A 263 2.64 8.71 -23.02
C ALA A 263 1.41 7.80 -23.21
N ALA A 264 0.20 8.29 -22.88
CA ALA A 264 -1.04 7.57 -23.14
C ALA A 264 -1.30 7.42 -24.66
N GLU A 265 -1.15 8.52 -25.41
CA GLU A 265 -1.23 8.54 -26.88
C GLU A 265 -0.24 7.56 -27.51
N PHE A 266 0.98 7.49 -26.98
CA PHE A 266 2.03 6.58 -27.45
C PHE A 266 1.63 5.10 -27.37
N LEU A 267 0.75 4.73 -26.43
CA LEU A 267 0.28 3.36 -26.23
C LEU A 267 -1.05 3.05 -26.96
N GLN A 268 -1.64 4.02 -27.68
CA GLN A 268 -2.94 3.86 -28.34
C GLN A 268 -2.99 2.70 -29.33
N GLY A 269 -4.14 2.04 -29.48
CA GLY A 269 -4.30 0.92 -30.42
C GLY A 269 -3.76 -0.42 -29.90
N GLY A 270 -3.16 -0.47 -28.71
CA GLY A 270 -2.90 -1.73 -28.01
C GLY A 270 -4.17 -2.29 -27.36
N ASN A 271 -4.39 -3.61 -27.50
CA ASN A 271 -5.50 -4.31 -26.84
C ASN A 271 -5.14 -4.85 -25.44
N ALA A 272 -3.84 -4.88 -25.12
CA ALA A 272 -3.33 -5.26 -23.81
C ALA A 272 -2.06 -4.49 -23.47
N ILE A 273 -1.81 -4.28 -22.18
CA ILE A 273 -0.60 -3.61 -21.67
C ILE A 273 0.08 -4.50 -20.62
N THR A 274 1.37 -4.76 -20.82
CA THR A 274 2.20 -5.45 -19.82
C THR A 274 2.93 -4.42 -18.96
N PHE A 275 2.71 -4.43 -17.65
CA PHE A 275 3.42 -3.60 -16.69
C PHE A 275 4.59 -4.39 -16.08
N VAL A 276 5.81 -3.86 -16.16
CA VAL A 276 7.03 -4.58 -15.76
C VAL A 276 7.83 -3.77 -14.75
N ALA A 277 8.22 -4.41 -13.65
CA ALA A 277 9.02 -3.77 -12.61
C ALA A 277 9.89 -4.80 -11.84
N ARG A 278 10.65 -4.32 -10.86
CA ARG A 278 11.40 -5.14 -9.89
C ARG A 278 11.34 -4.52 -8.50
N GLY A 279 11.46 -5.36 -7.47
CA GLY A 279 11.56 -4.92 -6.08
C GLY A 279 10.41 -3.98 -5.68
N PRO A 280 10.69 -2.86 -5.00
CA PRO A 280 9.69 -1.87 -4.60
C PRO A 280 8.77 -1.39 -5.73
N SER A 281 9.32 -1.25 -6.94
CA SER A 281 8.60 -0.79 -8.13
C SER A 281 7.46 -1.75 -8.54
N MET A 282 7.39 -2.97 -7.99
CA MET A 282 6.26 -3.88 -8.20
C MET A 282 4.94 -3.35 -7.65
N ALA A 283 4.97 -2.49 -6.62
CA ALA A 283 3.74 -1.83 -6.15
C ALA A 283 3.13 -0.96 -7.26
N ALA A 284 3.94 -0.15 -7.95
CA ALA A 284 3.50 0.67 -9.07
C ALA A 284 3.00 -0.17 -10.25
N ALA A 285 3.73 -1.23 -10.64
CA ALA A 285 3.31 -2.08 -11.76
C ALA A 285 1.98 -2.79 -11.49
N ARG A 286 1.78 -3.31 -10.28
CA ARG A 286 0.52 -3.97 -9.89
C ARG A 286 -0.63 -2.99 -9.76
N GLN A 287 -0.37 -1.81 -9.20
CA GLN A 287 -1.38 -0.74 -9.13
C GLN A 287 -1.80 -0.26 -10.51
N ALA A 288 -0.84 0.00 -11.40
CA ALA A 288 -1.13 0.42 -12.76
C ALA A 288 -1.92 -0.67 -13.50
N ALA A 289 -1.53 -1.94 -13.38
CA ALA A 289 -2.29 -3.04 -13.99
C ALA A 289 -3.75 -3.07 -13.50
N LEU A 290 -3.99 -3.00 -12.19
CA LEU A 290 -5.33 -3.00 -11.61
C LEU A 290 -6.15 -1.79 -12.04
N THR A 291 -5.61 -0.59 -11.86
CA THR A 291 -6.34 0.65 -12.16
C THR A 291 -6.63 0.81 -13.66
N PHE A 292 -5.77 0.31 -14.55
CA PHE A 292 -6.07 0.27 -15.99
C PHE A 292 -7.17 -0.75 -16.34
N GLN A 293 -7.30 -1.85 -15.61
CA GLN A 293 -8.44 -2.77 -15.76
C GLN A 293 -9.74 -2.07 -15.34
N GLU A 294 -9.71 -1.34 -14.22
CA GLU A 294 -10.87 -0.67 -13.65
C GLU A 294 -11.27 0.59 -14.44
N GLY A 295 -10.32 1.45 -14.81
CA GLY A 295 -10.58 2.76 -15.41
C GLY A 295 -10.53 2.81 -16.93
N VAL A 296 -9.79 1.90 -17.58
CA VAL A 296 -9.58 1.88 -19.04
C VAL A 296 -10.21 0.65 -19.70
N HIS A 297 -10.67 -0.32 -18.89
CA HIS A 297 -11.20 -1.61 -19.34
C HIS A 297 -10.24 -2.35 -20.29
N LEU A 298 -8.94 -2.27 -19.99
CA LEU A 298 -7.89 -2.94 -20.74
C LEU A 298 -7.49 -4.26 -20.11
N HIS A 299 -7.12 -5.24 -20.95
CA HIS A 299 -6.41 -6.40 -20.44
C HIS A 299 -4.99 -5.98 -20.04
N THR A 300 -4.65 -6.24 -18.79
CA THR A 300 -3.34 -5.88 -18.26
C THR A 300 -2.77 -7.03 -17.44
N CYS A 301 -1.46 -7.07 -17.33
CA CYS A 301 -0.77 -7.92 -16.37
C CYS A 301 0.42 -7.17 -15.78
N ALA A 302 0.76 -7.47 -14.53
CA ALA A 302 1.96 -6.99 -13.88
C ALA A 302 2.95 -8.14 -13.71
N LEU A 303 4.17 -7.97 -14.22
CA LEU A 303 5.22 -8.99 -14.18
C LEU A 303 6.48 -8.45 -13.55
N THR A 304 7.17 -9.29 -12.78
CA THR A 304 8.55 -8.99 -12.42
C THR A 304 9.40 -9.04 -13.69
N GLY A 305 10.45 -8.23 -13.78
CA GLY A 305 11.36 -8.28 -14.93
C GLY A 305 11.96 -9.67 -15.15
N GLY A 306 12.14 -10.47 -14.09
CA GLY A 306 12.53 -11.87 -14.23
C GLY A 306 11.46 -12.69 -14.94
N ALA A 307 10.23 -12.66 -14.44
CA ALA A 307 9.10 -13.39 -15.02
C ALA A 307 8.84 -12.98 -16.47
N PHE A 308 8.93 -11.68 -16.79
CA PHE A 308 8.77 -11.18 -18.15
C PHE A 308 9.77 -11.80 -19.14
N ARG A 309 11.03 -11.96 -18.71
CA ARG A 309 12.11 -12.53 -19.54
C ARG A 309 11.98 -14.05 -19.73
N HIS A 310 11.28 -14.75 -18.84
CA HIS A 310 11.15 -16.20 -18.86
C HIS A 310 9.84 -16.68 -19.51
N GLY A 311 9.50 -16.13 -20.69
CA GLY A 311 8.37 -16.57 -21.50
C GLY A 311 7.61 -15.43 -22.17
N PRO A 312 7.03 -14.48 -21.40
CA PRO A 312 6.23 -13.38 -21.96
C PRO A 312 6.95 -12.53 -23.01
N MET A 313 8.28 -12.41 -22.91
CA MET A 313 9.10 -11.68 -23.87
C MET A 313 9.03 -12.25 -25.31
N GLU A 314 8.72 -13.53 -25.48
CA GLU A 314 8.55 -14.16 -26.81
C GLU A 314 7.33 -13.62 -27.58
N MET A 315 6.37 -13.03 -26.88
CA MET A 315 5.15 -12.45 -27.49
C MET A 315 5.36 -11.01 -27.96
N ILE A 316 6.52 -10.42 -27.70
CA ILE A 316 6.79 -9.00 -27.96
C ILE A 316 7.04 -8.76 -29.44
N GLY A 317 6.29 -7.80 -29.99
CA GLY A 317 6.41 -7.36 -31.37
C GLY A 317 5.74 -5.99 -31.60
N PRO A 318 5.56 -5.58 -32.87
CA PRO A 318 5.05 -4.26 -33.23
C PRO A 318 3.68 -3.88 -32.63
N ASP A 319 2.83 -4.86 -32.34
CA ASP A 319 1.49 -4.64 -31.77
C ASP A 319 1.48 -4.61 -30.24
N SER A 320 2.61 -4.95 -29.60
CA SER A 320 2.72 -5.04 -28.15
C SER A 320 2.86 -3.65 -27.51
N CYS A 321 2.21 -3.47 -26.36
CA CYS A 321 2.36 -2.31 -25.50
C CYS A 321 2.89 -2.74 -24.13
N ALA A 322 3.90 -2.04 -23.63
CA ALA A 322 4.49 -2.31 -22.32
C ALA A 322 4.84 -1.02 -21.56
N VAL A 323 4.68 -1.06 -20.24
CA VAL A 323 5.03 0.03 -19.34
C VAL A 323 6.03 -0.49 -18.32
N PHE A 324 7.16 0.19 -18.17
CA PHE A 324 8.23 -0.20 -17.27
C PHE A 324 8.40 0.82 -16.14
N PHE A 325 8.62 0.33 -14.91
CA PHE A 325 8.94 1.16 -13.74
C PHE A 325 10.35 0.85 -13.25
N ALA A 326 11.27 1.80 -13.43
CA ALA A 326 12.69 1.64 -13.15
C ALA A 326 13.17 2.65 -12.10
N ASP A 327 13.18 2.22 -10.83
CA ASP A 327 13.70 3.01 -9.72
C ASP A 327 15.23 3.29 -9.81
N SER A 328 15.76 3.94 -8.77
CA SER A 328 17.16 4.35 -8.65
C SER A 328 18.11 3.20 -8.27
N TYR A 329 17.58 2.06 -7.80
CA TYR A 329 18.38 0.92 -7.34
C TYR A 329 19.15 0.28 -8.52
N PRO A 330 20.26 -0.45 -8.29
CA PRO A 330 20.97 -1.14 -9.38
C PRO A 330 20.09 -2.07 -10.21
N ALA A 331 19.07 -2.68 -9.61
CA ALA A 331 18.10 -3.49 -10.33
C ALA A 331 17.23 -2.66 -11.30
N GLY A 332 17.03 -1.36 -11.05
CA GLY A 332 16.39 -0.43 -11.97
C GLY A 332 17.17 -0.28 -13.29
N ASP A 333 18.49 -0.43 -13.29
CA ASP A 333 19.29 -0.41 -14.53
C ASP A 333 19.00 -1.64 -15.41
N LEU A 334 18.68 -2.79 -14.79
CA LEU A 334 18.21 -3.97 -15.52
C LEU A 334 16.83 -3.73 -16.16
N VAL A 335 15.93 -3.01 -15.47
CA VAL A 335 14.62 -2.65 -16.00
C VAL A 335 14.74 -1.66 -17.16
N ARG A 336 15.60 -0.63 -17.04
CA ARG A 336 15.90 0.31 -18.14
C ARG A 336 16.40 -0.40 -19.39
N ARG A 337 17.38 -1.32 -19.24
CA ARG A 337 17.88 -2.13 -20.37
C ARG A 337 16.78 -3.00 -21.00
N MET A 338 15.93 -3.59 -20.17
CA MET A 338 14.81 -4.41 -20.62
C MET A 338 13.77 -3.61 -21.39
N ALA A 339 13.48 -2.38 -20.96
CA ALA A 339 12.60 -1.47 -21.68
C ALA A 339 13.16 -1.14 -23.08
N ALA A 340 14.46 -0.83 -23.17
CA ALA A 340 15.13 -0.57 -24.44
C ALA A 340 15.14 -1.80 -25.36
N GLU A 341 15.41 -2.99 -24.80
CA GLU A 341 15.37 -4.27 -25.55
C GLU A 341 13.95 -4.55 -26.07
N THR A 342 12.93 -4.37 -25.23
CA THR A 342 11.51 -4.54 -25.60
C THR A 342 11.12 -3.58 -26.73
N ALA A 343 11.58 -2.33 -26.67
CA ALA A 343 11.36 -1.36 -27.72
C ALA A 343 12.08 -1.74 -29.03
N SER A 344 13.29 -2.31 -28.95
CA SER A 344 14.05 -2.77 -30.12
C SER A 344 13.37 -3.92 -30.87
N LEU A 345 12.51 -4.69 -30.18
CA LEU A 345 11.66 -5.72 -30.78
C LEU A 345 10.38 -5.14 -31.43
N GLY A 346 10.22 -3.81 -31.45
CA GLY A 346 9.15 -3.10 -32.13
C GLY A 346 7.97 -2.72 -31.23
N ALA A 347 7.93 -3.18 -29.98
CA ALA A 347 6.84 -2.85 -29.07
C ALA A 347 6.86 -1.38 -28.64
N ARG A 348 5.68 -0.83 -28.39
CA ARG A 348 5.51 0.53 -27.86
C ARG A 348 5.72 0.51 -26.35
N VAL A 349 6.76 1.20 -25.92
CA VAL A 349 7.21 1.19 -24.54
C VAL A 349 7.07 2.58 -23.91
N VAL A 350 6.42 2.65 -22.74
CA VAL A 350 6.53 3.80 -21.83
C VAL A 350 7.41 3.40 -20.67
N LEU A 351 8.43 4.20 -20.36
CA LEU A 351 9.36 3.96 -19.25
C LEU A 351 9.22 5.07 -18.21
N PHE A 352 8.73 4.74 -17.02
CA PHE A 352 8.87 5.56 -15.82
C PHE A 352 10.25 5.28 -15.22
N SER A 353 11.13 6.28 -15.17
CA SER A 353 12.52 6.07 -14.73
C SER A 353 12.96 7.10 -13.70
N ALA A 354 13.62 6.63 -12.64
CA ALA A 354 14.25 7.49 -11.62
C ALA A 354 15.51 8.20 -12.11
N LYS A 355 16.13 7.66 -13.17
CA LYS A 355 17.36 8.19 -13.78
C LYS A 355 17.08 8.53 -15.25
N PRO A 356 17.82 9.49 -15.84
CA PRO A 356 17.74 9.74 -17.28
C PRO A 356 17.94 8.46 -18.10
N ALA A 357 17.15 8.32 -19.16
CA ALA A 357 17.26 7.26 -20.15
C ALA A 357 16.97 7.87 -21.53
N GLU A 358 17.60 7.35 -22.57
CA GLU A 358 17.38 7.82 -23.94
C GLU A 358 16.04 7.28 -24.46
N SER A 359 15.21 8.17 -25.01
CA SER A 359 14.03 7.77 -25.77
C SER A 359 14.44 7.08 -27.07
N ALA A 360 13.57 6.21 -27.59
CA ALA A 360 13.77 5.54 -28.87
C ALA A 360 12.52 5.71 -29.74
N LYS A 361 12.59 5.32 -31.02
CA LYS A 361 11.44 5.44 -31.94
C LYS A 361 10.16 4.79 -31.39
N THR A 362 10.30 3.67 -30.70
CA THR A 362 9.23 2.88 -30.09
C THR A 362 9.26 2.94 -28.55
N MET A 363 9.96 3.91 -27.97
CA MET A 363 10.02 4.12 -26.52
C MET A 363 9.96 5.60 -26.12
N THR A 364 9.04 5.95 -25.23
CA THR A 364 9.02 7.25 -24.55
C THR A 364 9.37 7.10 -23.06
N VAL A 365 10.01 8.11 -22.50
CA VAL A 365 10.51 8.11 -21.11
C VAL A 365 9.84 9.22 -20.31
N LEU A 366 9.24 8.86 -19.18
CA LEU A 366 8.81 9.78 -18.14
C LEU A 366 9.86 9.79 -17.04
N LEU A 367 10.60 10.89 -16.91
CA LEU A 367 11.60 11.06 -15.86
C LEU A 367 10.90 11.42 -14.53
N ILE A 368 11.12 10.58 -13.51
CA ILE A 368 10.55 10.70 -12.16
C ILE A 368 11.70 10.69 -11.14
N PRO A 369 12.40 11.82 -10.93
CA PRO A 369 13.58 11.86 -10.05
C PRO A 369 13.23 11.44 -8.61
N CYS A 370 13.64 10.23 -8.22
CA CYS A 370 13.42 9.74 -6.86
C CYS A 370 14.66 8.95 -6.41
N PRO A 371 15.41 9.44 -5.41
CA PRO A 371 16.60 8.75 -4.95
C PRO A 371 16.28 7.48 -4.17
N GLU A 372 15.12 7.40 -3.52
CA GLU A 372 14.73 6.31 -2.64
C GLU A 372 13.82 5.29 -3.35
N PRO A 373 14.27 4.04 -3.58
CA PRO A 373 13.48 3.03 -4.29
C PRO A 373 12.12 2.72 -3.67
N VAL A 374 12.02 2.74 -2.33
CA VAL A 374 10.76 2.48 -1.59
C VAL A 374 9.71 3.56 -1.84
N ILE A 375 10.15 4.79 -2.14
CA ILE A 375 9.28 5.95 -2.38
C ILE A 375 8.98 6.09 -3.88
N PHE A 376 9.79 5.51 -4.78
CA PHE A 376 9.59 5.61 -6.23
C PHE A 376 8.17 5.25 -6.71
N PRO A 377 7.50 4.20 -6.20
CA PRO A 377 6.10 3.93 -6.57
C PRO A 377 5.16 5.11 -6.31
N LEU A 378 5.35 5.82 -5.19
CA LEU A 378 4.57 6.99 -4.81
C LEU A 378 4.85 8.16 -5.78
N ALA A 379 6.13 8.37 -6.11
CA ALA A 379 6.52 9.41 -7.06
C ALA A 379 5.95 9.19 -8.47
N CYS A 380 5.63 7.95 -8.83
CA CYS A 380 5.01 7.61 -10.11
C CYS A 380 3.49 7.80 -10.14
N SER A 381 2.80 7.85 -8.99
CA SER A 381 1.34 7.72 -8.89
C SER A 381 0.60 8.72 -9.79
N VAL A 382 0.84 10.03 -9.60
CA VAL A 382 0.14 11.08 -10.34
C VAL A 382 0.37 10.97 -11.85
N ALA A 383 1.62 10.78 -12.29
CA ALA A 383 1.94 10.64 -13.70
C ALA A 383 1.24 9.41 -14.33
N GLN A 384 1.18 8.30 -13.61
CA GLN A 384 0.48 7.09 -14.04
C GLN A 384 -1.04 7.26 -14.11
N GLU A 385 -1.62 8.01 -13.17
CA GLU A 385 -3.06 8.29 -13.12
C GLU A 385 -3.49 9.29 -14.20
N LEU A 386 -2.67 10.30 -14.48
CA LEU A 386 -2.89 11.22 -15.62
C LEU A 386 -2.81 10.48 -16.96
N MET A 387 -1.88 9.54 -17.10
CA MET A 387 -1.78 8.65 -18.27
C MET A 387 -3.01 7.75 -18.39
N LEU A 388 -3.48 7.18 -17.27
CA LEU A 388 -4.69 6.37 -17.20
C LEU A 388 -5.92 7.18 -17.65
N GLU A 389 -6.09 8.38 -17.11
CA GLU A 389 -7.25 9.22 -17.43
C GLU A 389 -7.30 9.58 -18.91
N GLN A 390 -6.17 9.98 -19.49
CA GLN A 390 -6.11 10.28 -20.91
C GLN A 390 -6.46 9.06 -21.76
N MET A 391 -5.94 7.87 -21.41
CA MET A 391 -6.26 6.65 -22.14
C MET A 391 -7.73 6.23 -22.00
N ALA A 392 -8.35 6.46 -20.84
CA ALA A 392 -9.79 6.26 -20.64
C ALA A 392 -10.59 7.21 -21.55
N ARG A 393 -10.22 8.50 -21.58
CA ARG A 393 -10.85 9.53 -22.41
C ARG A 393 -10.77 9.19 -23.90
N ASP A 394 -9.61 8.76 -24.38
CA ASP A 394 -9.40 8.36 -25.78
C ASP A 394 -10.30 7.18 -26.20
N ARG A 395 -10.76 6.39 -25.22
CA ARG A 395 -11.69 5.27 -25.40
C ARG A 395 -13.15 5.63 -25.13
N GLY A 396 -13.47 6.92 -24.90
CA GLY A 396 -14.81 7.36 -24.53
C GLY A 396 -15.29 6.83 -23.18
N LEU A 397 -14.36 6.57 -22.26
CA LEU A 397 -14.62 6.13 -20.89
C LEU A 397 -14.38 7.28 -19.91
N VAL A 398 -15.07 7.22 -18.77
CA VAL A 398 -14.80 8.09 -17.61
C VAL A 398 -14.02 7.25 -16.60
N ALA A 399 -12.75 7.62 -16.36
CA ALA A 399 -11.95 6.96 -15.34
C ALA A 399 -12.65 7.06 -13.97
N GLY A 400 -12.78 5.94 -13.27
CA GLY A 400 -13.42 5.90 -11.95
C GLY A 400 -14.91 5.57 -11.94
N GLU A 401 -15.58 5.51 -13.10
CA GLU A 401 -16.98 5.14 -13.17
C GLU A 401 -17.16 3.62 -13.23
N PHE A 402 -17.51 3.02 -12.10
CA PHE A 402 -17.73 1.57 -12.03
C PHE A 402 -19.04 1.18 -12.73
N ARG A 403 -18.95 0.23 -13.67
CA ARG A 403 -20.13 -0.29 -14.42
C ARG A 403 -20.74 -1.57 -13.85
N ARG A 404 -19.97 -2.33 -13.07
CA ARG A 404 -20.32 -3.71 -12.66
C ARG A 404 -20.05 -4.03 -11.19
N SER A 405 -19.11 -3.33 -10.55
CA SER A 405 -18.76 -3.45 -9.14
C SER A 405 -19.02 -2.11 -8.43
N GLY A 406 -18.98 -2.10 -7.10
CA GLY A 406 -18.95 -0.87 -6.30
C GLY A 406 -17.52 -0.56 -5.84
N LYS A 407 -17.28 0.68 -5.40
CA LYS A 407 -15.99 1.08 -4.80
C LYS A 407 -15.59 0.21 -3.60
N ILE A 408 -16.56 -0.23 -2.81
CA ILE A 408 -16.34 -1.10 -1.66
C ILE A 408 -17.04 -2.43 -1.91
N THR A 409 -16.27 -3.51 -2.00
CA THR A 409 -16.79 -4.87 -2.03
C THR A 409 -17.28 -5.27 -0.63
N ILE A 410 -18.60 -5.40 -0.48
CA ILE A 410 -19.28 -5.74 0.79
C ILE A 410 -19.89 -7.16 0.77
N THR A 411 -19.79 -7.87 -0.35
CA THR A 411 -20.28 -9.24 -0.57
C THR A 411 -19.20 -10.02 -1.31
N GLU A 412 -18.93 -11.25 -0.86
CA GLU A 412 -18.05 -12.20 -1.57
C GLU A 412 -18.73 -12.81 -2.81
#